data_AF-A0A1L8N1Q7-F1
#
_entry.id   AF-A0A1L8N1Q7-F1
#
_cell.length_a   1.000
_cell.length_b   1.000
_cell.length_c   1.000
_cell.angle_alpha   90.00
_cell.angle_beta   90.00
_cell.angle_gamma   90.00
#
_symmetry.space_group_name_H-M   'P 1'
#
loop_
_entity.id
_entity.type
_entity.pdbx_description
1 polymer ?
#
loop_
_entity_poly.entity_id
_entity_poly.type
_entity_poly.pdbx_seq_one_letter_code
_entity_poly.pdbx_strand_id
1 'polypeptide(L)'
;MNSIKAIKTNDNNQSCSRAKQFIGVPIIGRDGKLLNGEQKFKFENEEEETVCRFVNGLLDGNVYDKDGNIVDKLPALEYSFGGTEYWTKGAPDGFPAIVQNFGYYEEDWQNGTIQEIRNEIELESIE
;
A
#
# COMPACT_ATOMS: atom_id res chain seq x y z
N MET A 1 3.45 -31.59 -2.51
CA MET A 1 3.70 -30.18 -2.82
C MET A 1 2.51 -29.38 -2.32
N ASN A 2 2.71 -28.47 -1.37
CA ASN A 2 1.68 -27.49 -1.00
C ASN A 2 2.19 -26.13 -1.46
N SER A 3 1.89 -25.79 -2.70
CA SER A 3 2.05 -24.43 -3.19
C SER A 3 0.97 -23.53 -2.56
N ILE A 4 1.37 -22.30 -2.29
CA ILE A 4 0.66 -21.12 -1.80
C ILE A 4 -0.83 -21.22 -1.45
N LYS A 5 -1.06 -20.86 -0.19
CA LYS A 5 -2.35 -20.74 0.48
C LYS A 5 -2.81 -19.28 0.38
N ALA A 6 -3.76 -18.99 -0.50
CA ALA A 6 -4.51 -17.75 -0.40
C ALA A 6 -5.34 -17.76 0.88
N ILE A 7 -5.35 -16.66 1.62
CA ILE A 7 -6.17 -16.49 2.82
C ILE A 7 -7.19 -15.40 2.54
N LYS A 8 -8.47 -15.76 2.55
CA LYS A 8 -9.56 -14.78 2.57
C LYS A 8 -9.77 -14.32 4.00
N THR A 9 -9.69 -13.02 4.21
CA THR A 9 -9.84 -12.40 5.52
C THR A 9 -10.37 -10.98 5.36
N ASN A 10 -11.04 -10.47 6.38
CA ASN A 10 -11.42 -9.07 6.52
C ASN A 10 -10.73 -8.43 7.75
N ASP A 11 -9.82 -9.15 8.38
CA ASP A 11 -9.04 -8.67 9.51
C ASP A 11 -7.75 -8.01 9.00
N ASN A 12 -7.81 -6.68 8.88
CA ASN A 12 -6.69 -5.85 8.45
C ASN A 12 -5.42 -6.02 9.31
N ASN A 13 -5.51 -6.60 10.52
CA ASN A 13 -4.30 -6.87 11.32
C ASN A 13 -3.37 -7.88 10.65
N GLN A 14 -3.90 -8.75 9.79
CA GLN A 14 -3.13 -9.74 9.04
C GLN A 14 -2.31 -9.15 7.88
N SER A 15 -2.57 -7.89 7.52
CA SER A 15 -1.86 -7.17 6.48
C SER A 15 -0.40 -6.91 6.84
N CYS A 16 0.48 -7.02 5.86
CA CYS A 16 1.86 -6.55 5.91
C CYS A 16 2.00 -5.04 5.63
N SER A 17 0.90 -4.32 5.32
CA SER A 17 0.98 -2.89 5.02
C SER A 17 1.64 -2.13 6.15
N ARG A 18 2.61 -1.29 5.78
CA ARG A 18 3.31 -0.41 6.74
C ARG A 18 2.49 0.84 7.05
N ALA A 19 1.44 1.09 6.28
CA ALA A 19 0.61 2.27 6.37
C ALA A 19 -0.81 1.99 6.85
N LYS A 20 -1.19 0.75 7.19
CA LYS A 20 -2.56 0.39 7.63
C LYS A 20 -3.10 1.22 8.81
N GLN A 21 -2.24 1.73 9.69
CA GLN A 21 -2.63 2.65 10.76
C GLN A 21 -3.10 4.03 10.27
N PHE A 22 -2.80 4.38 9.01
CA PHE A 22 -3.18 5.63 8.37
C PHE A 22 -4.45 5.52 7.52
N ILE A 23 -5.15 4.37 7.56
CA ILE A 23 -6.45 4.20 6.88
C ILE A 23 -7.44 5.27 7.38
N GLY A 24 -7.85 6.15 6.47
CA GLY A 24 -8.78 7.25 6.73
C GLY A 24 -8.20 8.38 7.58
N VAL A 25 -6.88 8.40 7.84
CA VAL A 25 -6.24 9.40 8.71
C VAL A 25 -5.56 10.48 7.86
N PRO A 26 -6.00 11.76 7.94
CA PRO A 26 -5.30 12.86 7.29
C PRO A 26 -3.97 13.16 7.99
N ILE A 27 -2.90 13.27 7.19
CA ILE A 27 -1.55 13.57 7.64
C ILE A 27 -1.23 15.04 7.38
N ILE A 28 -0.69 15.68 8.42
CA ILE A 28 -0.36 17.10 8.46
C ILE A 28 1.16 17.24 8.51
N GLY A 29 1.70 18.16 7.70
CA GLY A 29 3.11 18.52 7.71
C GLY A 29 3.50 19.34 8.96
N ARG A 30 4.80 19.57 9.13
CA ARG A 30 5.31 20.39 10.25
C ARG A 30 4.84 21.84 10.21
N ASP A 31 4.40 22.31 9.04
CA ASP A 31 3.82 23.63 8.83
C ASP A 31 2.33 23.72 9.22
N GLY A 32 1.75 22.62 9.72
CA GLY A 32 0.35 22.55 10.12
C GLY A 32 -0.63 22.38 8.95
N LYS A 33 -0.14 22.17 7.71
CA LYS A 33 -0.99 21.98 6.53
C LYS A 33 -1.11 20.50 6.15
N LEU A 34 -2.24 20.13 5.55
CA LEU A 34 -2.42 18.80 4.97
C LEU A 34 -1.37 18.55 3.88
N LEU A 35 -0.73 17.39 3.96
CA LEU A 35 0.26 17.00 2.96
C LEU A 35 -0.37 16.81 1.59
N ASN A 36 0.37 17.17 0.55
CA ASN A 36 -0.04 17.02 -0.83
C ASN A 36 1.18 16.67 -1.70
N GLY A 37 0.91 15.97 -2.80
CA GLY A 37 1.92 15.55 -3.76
C GLY A 37 2.86 14.48 -3.19
N GLU A 38 4.02 14.35 -3.81
CA GLU A 38 5.05 13.39 -3.42
C GLU A 38 5.90 13.91 -2.26
N GLN A 39 6.15 13.05 -1.28
CA GLN A 39 6.93 13.29 -0.08
C GLN A 39 7.81 12.06 0.18
N LYS A 40 8.96 12.24 0.82
CA LYS A 40 9.84 11.13 1.19
C LYS A 40 9.86 10.95 2.70
N PHE A 41 9.62 9.74 3.16
CA PHE A 41 9.61 9.38 4.57
C PHE A 41 10.60 8.27 4.83
N LYS A 42 11.36 8.42 5.91
CA LYS A 42 12.15 7.32 6.47
C LYS A 42 11.35 6.70 7.61
N PHE A 43 10.81 5.50 7.39
CA PHE A 43 10.18 4.73 8.47
C PHE A 43 11.26 4.18 9.41
N GLU A 44 10.93 3.96 10.69
CA GLU A 44 11.91 3.61 11.74
C GLU A 44 12.77 2.36 11.43
N ASN A 45 12.29 1.47 10.56
CA ASN A 45 12.96 0.23 10.18
C ASN A 45 13.39 0.19 8.70
N GLU A 46 13.59 1.35 8.08
CA GLU A 46 14.07 1.44 6.70
C GLU A 46 15.42 2.15 6.62
N GLU A 47 16.35 1.58 5.85
CA GLU A 47 17.63 2.21 5.56
C GLU A 47 17.42 3.41 4.61
N GLU A 48 16.55 3.22 3.63
CA GLU A 48 16.24 4.14 2.55
C GLU A 48 14.86 4.78 2.72
N GLU A 49 14.64 5.93 2.08
CA GLU A 49 13.35 6.61 2.14
C GLU A 49 12.29 5.91 1.29
N THR A 50 11.07 5.81 1.82
CA THR A 50 9.86 5.47 1.09
C THR A 50 9.27 6.73 0.47
N VAL A 51 8.88 6.61 -0.80
CA VAL A 51 8.11 7.65 -1.48
C VAL A 51 6.65 7.50 -1.09
N CYS A 52 6.04 8.57 -0.58
CA CYS A 52 4.64 8.63 -0.20
C CYS A 52 3.93 9.73 -0.99
N ARG A 53 2.72 9.47 -1.48
CA ARG A 53 1.90 10.44 -2.23
C ARG A 53 0.61 10.75 -1.49
N PHE A 54 0.26 12.03 -1.48
CA PHE A 54 -0.90 12.54 -0.75
C PHE A 54 -1.80 13.41 -1.61
N VAL A 55 -3.10 13.29 -1.35
CA VAL A 55 -4.12 14.25 -1.80
C VAL A 55 -4.91 14.68 -0.57
N ASN A 56 -4.84 15.97 -0.24
CA ASN A 56 -5.49 16.57 0.94
C ASN A 56 -5.17 15.82 2.25
N GLY A 57 -3.91 15.45 2.43
CA GLY A 57 -3.39 14.77 3.61
C GLY A 57 -3.67 13.27 3.65
N LEU A 58 -4.46 12.73 2.73
CA LEU A 58 -4.75 11.31 2.65
C LEU A 58 -3.76 10.63 1.70
N LEU A 59 -3.32 9.42 2.06
CA LEU A 59 -2.55 8.57 1.16
C LEU A 59 -3.37 8.30 -0.10
N ASP A 60 -2.85 8.75 -1.24
CA ASP A 60 -3.50 8.65 -2.52
C ASP A 60 -2.47 8.81 -3.64
N GLY A 61 -2.31 7.75 -4.43
CA GLY A 61 -1.40 7.74 -5.58
C GLY A 61 -2.11 8.02 -6.90
N ASN A 62 -3.43 8.20 -6.89
CA ASN A 62 -4.17 8.44 -8.12
C ASN A 62 -3.92 9.85 -8.65
N VAL A 63 -3.87 9.95 -9.98
CA VAL A 63 -3.94 11.23 -10.70
C VAL A 63 -5.38 11.44 -11.14
N TYR A 64 -5.94 12.58 -10.77
CA TYR A 64 -7.32 12.93 -11.08
C TYR A 64 -7.38 13.99 -12.18
N ASP A 65 -8.38 13.87 -13.07
CA ASP A 65 -8.77 14.98 -13.92
C ASP A 65 -9.51 16.07 -13.13
N LYS A 66 -9.86 17.17 -13.82
CA LYS A 66 -10.63 18.28 -13.24
C LYS A 66 -12.04 17.90 -12.75
N ASP A 67 -12.59 16.79 -13.24
CA ASP A 67 -13.93 16.30 -12.93
C ASP A 67 -13.87 15.28 -11.77
N GLY A 68 -12.67 14.96 -11.28
CA GLY A 68 -12.43 14.04 -10.17
C GLY A 68 -12.38 12.57 -10.59
N ASN A 69 -12.27 12.27 -11.89
CA ASN A 69 -12.07 10.91 -12.36
C ASN A 69 -10.59 10.55 -12.30
N ILE A 70 -10.30 9.29 -11.97
CA ILE A 70 -8.94 8.75 -11.99
C ILE A 70 -8.52 8.59 -13.45
N VAL A 71 -7.46 9.30 -13.85
CA VAL A 71 -6.86 9.19 -15.19
C VAL A 71 -5.58 8.36 -15.20
N ASP A 72 -4.91 8.24 -14.05
CA ASP A 72 -3.76 7.36 -13.87
C ASP A 72 -3.69 6.88 -12.42
N LYS A 73 -3.10 5.70 -12.21
CA LYS A 73 -2.94 5.08 -10.89
C LYS A 73 -1.46 4.86 -10.61
N LEU A 74 -0.90 5.68 -9.73
CA LEU A 74 0.44 5.45 -9.18
C LEU A 74 0.30 4.80 -7.79
N PRO A 75 1.36 4.13 -7.30
CA PRO A 75 1.41 3.76 -5.90
C PRO A 75 1.34 5.01 -5.01
N ALA A 76 0.57 4.91 -3.93
CA ALA A 76 0.63 5.90 -2.87
C ALA A 76 1.88 5.72 -2.00
N LEU A 77 2.42 4.50 -1.93
CA LEU A 77 3.70 4.19 -1.31
C LEU A 77 4.59 3.39 -2.27
N GLU A 78 5.85 3.79 -2.41
CA GLU A 78 6.89 3.00 -3.08
C GLU A 78 8.05 2.78 -2.12
N TYR A 79 8.22 1.52 -1.72
CA TYR A 79 9.30 1.10 -0.84
C TYR A 79 10.60 0.94 -1.64
N SER A 80 11.70 1.37 -1.03
CA SER A 80 13.04 1.25 -1.58
C SER A 80 13.46 -0.18 -2.00
N PHE A 81 12.91 -1.20 -1.34
CA PHE A 81 13.16 -2.61 -1.64
C PHE A 81 12.15 -3.23 -2.62
N GLY A 82 11.42 -2.41 -3.39
CA GLY A 82 10.59 -2.87 -4.52
C GLY A 82 9.17 -3.31 -4.16
N GLY A 83 8.65 -2.88 -3.01
CA GLY A 83 7.23 -3.01 -2.68
C GLY A 83 6.44 -1.75 -3.04
N THR A 84 5.14 -1.90 -3.27
CA THR A 84 4.24 -0.79 -3.57
C THR A 84 2.92 -0.95 -2.83
N GLU A 85 2.28 0.16 -2.48
CA GLU A 85 0.89 0.17 -2.02
C GLU A 85 0.06 1.19 -2.79
N TYR A 86 -1.11 0.77 -3.27
CA TYR A 86 -2.09 1.56 -3.99
C TYR A 86 -3.22 1.97 -3.05
N TRP A 87 -3.41 3.28 -2.93
CA TRP A 87 -4.41 3.86 -2.05
C TRP A 87 -5.24 4.87 -2.82
N THR A 88 -6.53 4.92 -2.49
CA THR A 88 -7.50 5.87 -3.04
C THR A 88 -8.16 6.58 -1.86
N LYS A 89 -7.99 7.92 -1.79
CA LYS A 89 -8.62 8.77 -0.76
C LYS A 89 -8.41 8.24 0.66
N GLY A 90 -7.20 7.79 0.98
CA GLY A 90 -6.81 7.36 2.33
C GLY A 90 -7.16 5.92 2.66
N ALA A 91 -7.55 5.10 1.69
CA ALA A 91 -7.82 3.68 1.89
C ALA A 91 -7.08 2.83 0.84
N PRO A 92 -6.43 1.72 1.21
CA PRO A 92 -5.94 0.74 0.25
C PRO A 92 -7.09 0.24 -0.61
N ASP A 93 -6.87 0.17 -1.92
CA ASP A 93 -7.90 -0.25 -2.86
C ASP A 93 -7.27 -0.83 -4.13
N GLY A 94 -7.70 -2.02 -4.52
CA GLY A 94 -7.21 -2.68 -5.72
C GLY A 94 -6.92 -4.18 -5.56
N PHE A 95 -6.61 -4.79 -6.70
CA PHE A 95 -6.34 -6.22 -6.86
C PHE A 95 -5.10 -6.36 -7.78
N PRO A 96 -3.87 -6.33 -7.25
CA PRO A 96 -3.49 -6.14 -5.84
C PRO A 96 -3.46 -4.66 -5.44
N ALA A 97 -3.76 -4.39 -4.17
CA ALA A 97 -3.57 -3.07 -3.57
C ALA A 97 -2.20 -2.96 -2.90
N ILE A 98 -1.64 -4.06 -2.38
CA ILE A 98 -0.31 -4.08 -1.78
C ILE A 98 0.49 -5.17 -2.45
N VAL A 99 1.72 -4.83 -2.84
CA VAL A 99 2.69 -5.75 -3.41
C VAL A 99 3.97 -5.60 -2.64
N GLN A 100 4.50 -6.70 -2.11
CA GLN A 100 5.77 -6.73 -1.38
C GLN A 100 6.69 -7.78 -1.96
N ASN A 101 7.97 -7.69 -1.61
CA ASN A 101 8.99 -8.66 -1.98
C ASN A 101 8.96 -8.96 -3.48
N PHE A 102 8.97 -7.93 -4.35
CA PHE A 102 8.97 -8.13 -5.81
C PHE A 102 7.82 -9.00 -6.36
N GLY A 103 6.65 -8.99 -5.71
CA GLY A 103 5.47 -9.75 -6.15
C GLY A 103 5.28 -11.10 -5.48
N TYR A 104 6.19 -11.54 -4.60
CA TYR A 104 5.99 -12.77 -3.84
C TYR A 104 4.86 -12.68 -2.82
N TYR A 105 4.50 -11.47 -2.40
CA TYR A 105 3.40 -11.24 -1.48
C TYR A 105 2.47 -10.16 -2.03
N GLU A 106 1.19 -10.46 -2.07
CA GLU A 106 0.15 -9.56 -2.56
C GLU A 106 -1.05 -9.53 -1.62
N GLU A 107 -1.68 -8.37 -1.50
CA GLU A 107 -2.96 -8.22 -0.84
C GLU A 107 -3.97 -7.53 -1.73
N ASP A 108 -5.17 -8.07 -1.75
CA ASP A 108 -6.33 -7.46 -2.37
C ASP A 108 -7.15 -6.70 -1.33
N TRP A 109 -7.54 -5.49 -1.69
CA TRP A 109 -8.29 -4.61 -0.80
C TRP A 109 -9.45 -3.97 -1.52
N GLN A 110 -10.50 -3.74 -0.75
CA GLN A 110 -11.64 -2.95 -1.19
C GLN A 110 -11.94 -1.89 -0.15
N ASN A 111 -11.75 -0.63 -0.52
CA ASN A 111 -12.05 0.53 0.34
C ASN A 111 -11.51 0.40 1.78
N GLY A 112 -10.25 -0.01 1.92
CA GLY A 112 -9.60 -0.12 3.22
C GLY A 112 -10.00 -1.32 4.06
N THR A 113 -10.65 -2.31 3.45
CA THR A 113 -10.86 -3.64 4.04
C THR A 113 -10.14 -4.67 3.20
N ILE A 114 -9.21 -5.41 3.79
CA ILE A 114 -8.54 -6.53 3.14
C ILE A 114 -9.56 -7.59 2.73
N GLN A 115 -9.32 -8.25 1.60
CA GLN A 115 -10.18 -9.31 1.07
C GLN A 115 -9.44 -10.64 0.98
N GLU A 116 -8.19 -10.59 0.50
CA GLU A 116 -7.37 -11.77 0.27
C GLU A 116 -5.89 -11.44 0.39
N ILE A 117 -5.11 -12.38 0.92
CA ILE A 117 -3.65 -12.36 0.93
C ILE A 117 -3.14 -13.55 0.11
N ARG A 118 -2.19 -13.30 -0.79
CA ARG A 118 -1.48 -14.33 -1.57
C ARG A 118 0.03 -14.25 -1.28
N ASN A 119 0.67 -15.40 -1.10
CA ASN A 119 2.11 -15.47 -0.82
C ASN A 119 2.80 -16.64 -1.52
N GLU A 120 3.32 -16.36 -2.73
CA GLU A 120 4.29 -17.07 -3.61
C GLU A 120 5.55 -17.76 -3.00
N ILE A 121 5.58 -18.99 -2.46
CA ILE A 121 6.87 -19.72 -2.23
C ILE A 121 6.81 -21.21 -2.64
N GLU A 122 7.77 -21.63 -3.47
CA GLU A 122 8.07 -23.04 -3.83
C GLU A 122 9.34 -23.50 -3.09
N LEU A 123 9.28 -24.61 -2.34
CA LEU A 123 10.44 -25.21 -1.66
C LEU A 123 10.96 -26.39 -2.51
N GLU A 124 12.16 -26.27 -3.06
CA GLU A 124 12.72 -27.28 -3.97
C GLU A 124 13.21 -28.58 -3.29
N SER A 125 13.44 -28.61 -1.97
CA SER A 125 13.61 -29.84 -1.18
C SER A 125 13.82 -29.56 0.31
N ILE A 126 13.51 -30.54 1.17
CA ILE A 126 14.06 -30.66 2.52
C ILE A 126 14.88 -31.96 2.53
N GLU A 127 16.19 -31.88 2.82
CA GLU A 127 17.04 -33.06 3.06
C GLU A 127 16.61 -33.82 4.32
#